data_AF-A0AAD6X9G9-F1
#
_entry.id   AF-A0AAD6X9G9-F1
#
_cell.length_a   1.000
_cell.length_b   1.000
_cell.length_c   1.000
_cell.angle_alpha   90.00
_cell.angle_beta   90.00
_cell.angle_gamma   90.00
#
_symmetry.space_group_name_H-M   'P 1'
#
loop_
_entity.id
_entity.type
_entity.pdbx_description
1 polymer ?
#
loop_
_entity_poly.entity_id
_entity_poly.type
_entity_poly.pdbx_seq_one_letter_code
_entity_poly.pdbx_strand_id
1 'polypeptide(L)'
;MSTTTVTLTQAREQARQQVAAALPNDQSKTKAGDDLVKKLNSPEVKKQAYESVKTLAQTIRNIRGGFISVADALVAFDAKNFKDKDNNVLSLGKEWSPLIKEFDVTLQFSLEQATDAVVLMKTVTAVLGDVTEADGKDLALELNQFMKQLGAKEAGALEMKNRFQQLADDVILFNAKIDVALEKAEAKIKMDLESAKARLSALEKELESWNQKLNVGAGEIISAIAVGAAEVAKSLFTLDFAGMMGAINSVANAVSHDAELKKRSECEQSIAVVNGEIKELLARDQDLATFRTRLADSKKVVASVQAQILIIVDIWKTINLDIHSLDQALSAQLKDNPVITKFFLKKLVVAKEIYAHLTLLLETYVEQTNAANSQ
;
A
#
# COMPACT_ATOMS: atom_id res chain seq x y z
N MET A 1 16.05 -41.89 -13.05
CA MET A 1 16.12 -41.37 -11.67
C MET A 1 14.69 -41.32 -11.16
N SER A 2 14.32 -42.25 -10.28
CA SER A 2 12.97 -42.30 -9.71
C SER A 2 12.91 -41.37 -8.51
N THR A 3 12.22 -40.24 -8.67
CA THR A 3 11.97 -39.31 -7.57
C THR A 3 10.95 -39.95 -6.63
N THR A 4 11.43 -40.50 -5.51
CA THR A 4 10.54 -41.05 -4.48
C THR A 4 9.82 -39.90 -3.80
N THR A 5 8.57 -39.67 -4.18
CA THR A 5 7.69 -38.69 -3.52
C THR A 5 7.36 -39.21 -2.12
N VAL A 6 8.15 -38.82 -1.13
CA VAL A 6 7.85 -39.06 0.28
C VAL A 6 6.60 -38.25 0.62
N THR A 7 5.52 -38.94 0.96
CA THR A 7 4.28 -38.28 1.38
C THR A 7 4.49 -37.56 2.72
N LEU A 8 3.77 -36.46 2.95
CA LEU A 8 3.82 -35.69 4.22
C LEU A 8 3.62 -36.59 5.46
N THR A 9 2.83 -37.65 5.31
CA THR A 9 2.59 -38.68 6.32
C THR A 9 3.83 -39.52 6.62
N GLN A 10 4.58 -39.96 5.58
CA GLN A 10 5.83 -40.70 5.75
C GLN A 10 6.95 -39.81 6.35
N ALA A 11 7.00 -38.54 5.97
CA ALA A 11 7.95 -37.58 6.54
C ALA A 11 7.68 -37.35 8.05
N ARG A 12 6.40 -37.23 8.45
CA ARG A 12 6.00 -37.13 9.86
C ARG A 12 6.37 -38.38 10.65
N GLU A 13 6.16 -39.56 10.08
CA GLU A 13 6.43 -40.82 10.78
C GLU A 13 7.95 -41.06 10.93
N GLN A 14 8.74 -40.71 9.91
CA GLN A 14 10.20 -40.72 10.02
C GLN A 14 10.72 -39.72 11.05
N ALA A 15 10.16 -38.51 11.10
CA ALA A 15 10.52 -37.52 12.12
C ALA A 15 10.17 -38.02 13.53
N ARG A 16 9.01 -38.67 13.72
CA ARG A 16 8.64 -39.29 15.00
C ARG A 16 9.59 -40.40 15.41
N GLN A 17 9.98 -41.27 14.48
CA GLN A 17 10.95 -42.35 14.74
C GLN A 17 12.33 -41.80 15.10
N GLN A 18 12.78 -40.74 14.42
CA GLN A 18 14.05 -40.08 14.74
C GLN A 18 14.03 -39.41 16.11
N VAL A 19 12.94 -38.74 16.48
CA VAL A 19 12.76 -38.14 17.81
C VAL A 19 12.69 -39.21 18.89
N ALA A 20 11.98 -40.32 18.66
CA ALA A 20 11.89 -41.44 19.59
C ALA A 20 13.25 -42.13 19.78
N ALA A 21 14.03 -42.31 18.72
CA ALA A 21 15.39 -42.86 18.77
C ALA A 21 16.37 -41.91 19.48
N ALA A 22 16.21 -40.59 19.32
CA ALA A 22 17.03 -39.58 19.98
C ALA A 22 16.70 -39.40 21.48
N LEU A 23 15.50 -39.80 21.91
CA LEU A 23 15.01 -39.66 23.29
C LEU A 23 14.55 -41.00 23.90
N PRO A 24 15.45 -42.00 24.00
CA PRO A 24 15.08 -43.39 24.28
C PRO A 24 14.60 -43.65 25.71
N ASN A 25 14.91 -42.75 26.67
CA ASN A 25 14.55 -42.91 28.07
C ASN A 25 14.15 -41.58 28.70
N ASP A 26 13.53 -41.64 29.88
CA ASP A 26 12.98 -40.46 30.56
C ASP A 26 14.05 -39.46 31.01
N GLN A 27 15.28 -39.91 31.24
CA GLN A 27 16.41 -39.03 31.53
C GLN A 27 16.83 -38.22 30.29
N SER A 28 16.83 -38.84 29.11
CA SER A 28 17.13 -38.19 27.83
C SER A 28 16.03 -37.19 27.44
N LYS A 29 14.77 -37.56 27.66
CA LYS A 29 13.62 -36.66 27.47
C LYS A 29 13.66 -35.47 28.42
N THR A 30 14.03 -35.69 29.68
CA THR A 30 14.17 -34.61 30.68
C THR A 30 15.29 -33.65 30.27
N LYS A 31 16.47 -34.18 29.92
CA LYS A 31 17.61 -33.38 29.47
C LYS A 31 17.28 -32.56 28.21
N ALA A 32 16.57 -33.15 27.24
CA ALA A 32 16.13 -32.43 26.05
C ALA A 32 15.10 -31.32 26.35
N GLY A 33 14.20 -31.54 27.32
CA GLY A 33 13.32 -30.51 27.85
C GLY A 33 14.09 -29.36 28.50
N ASP A 34 15.07 -29.68 29.35
CA ASP A 34 15.92 -28.70 30.02
C ASP A 34 16.79 -27.91 29.01
N ASP A 35 17.35 -28.59 28.01
CA ASP A 35 18.14 -27.97 26.94
C ASP A 35 17.27 -27.07 26.05
N LEU A 36 16.02 -27.47 25.78
CA LEU A 36 15.04 -26.64 25.06
C LEU A 36 14.66 -25.40 25.87
N VAL A 37 14.36 -25.54 27.17
CA VAL A 37 14.09 -24.41 28.06
C VAL A 37 15.29 -23.47 28.10
N LYS A 38 16.51 -24.01 28.23
CA LYS A 38 17.74 -23.22 28.22
C LYS A 38 17.94 -22.47 26.90
N LYS A 39 17.57 -23.07 25.77
CA LYS A 39 17.69 -22.47 24.44
C LYS A 39 16.60 -21.43 24.16
N LEU A 40 15.37 -21.67 24.58
CA LEU A 40 14.28 -20.67 24.57
C LEU A 40 14.59 -19.49 25.50
N ASN A 41 15.27 -19.76 26.61
CA ASN A 41 15.77 -18.74 27.54
C ASN A 41 17.12 -18.12 27.11
N SER A 42 17.69 -18.53 25.97
CA SER A 42 18.93 -17.94 25.47
C SER A 42 18.71 -16.49 25.03
N PRO A 43 19.68 -15.59 25.28
CA PRO A 43 19.61 -14.20 24.85
C PRO A 43 19.39 -14.06 23.35
N GLU A 44 19.99 -14.94 22.53
CA GLU A 44 19.90 -14.89 21.07
C GLU A 44 18.47 -15.13 20.55
N VAL A 45 17.76 -16.14 21.07
CA VAL A 45 16.39 -16.47 20.63
C VAL A 45 15.40 -15.39 21.07
N LYS A 46 15.56 -14.86 22.28
CA LYS A 46 14.75 -13.74 22.77
C LYS A 46 14.97 -12.46 21.99
N LYS A 47 16.18 -12.24 21.44
CA LYS A 47 16.56 -10.96 20.82
C LYS A 47 15.79 -10.65 19.53
N GLN A 48 15.62 -11.58 18.59
CA GLN A 48 15.14 -11.21 17.25
C GLN A 48 13.63 -10.87 17.20
N ALA A 49 12.79 -11.70 17.83
CA ALA A 49 11.34 -11.43 17.90
C ALA A 49 11.05 -10.19 18.78
N TYR A 50 11.78 -10.06 19.90
CA TYR A 50 11.63 -8.92 20.80
C TYR A 50 12.07 -7.61 20.16
N GLU A 51 13.19 -7.56 19.43
CA GLU A 51 13.62 -6.33 18.73
C GLU A 51 12.62 -5.91 17.64
N SER A 52 12.01 -6.88 16.95
CA SER A 52 10.97 -6.59 15.94
C SER A 52 9.72 -5.97 16.58
N VAL A 53 9.28 -6.48 17.73
CA VAL A 53 8.14 -5.91 18.47
C VAL A 53 8.51 -4.59 19.14
N LYS A 54 9.74 -4.44 19.64
CA LYS A 54 10.22 -3.20 20.30
C LYS A 54 10.29 -2.01 19.34
N THR A 55 10.45 -2.25 18.05
CA THR A 55 10.41 -1.21 17.01
C THR A 55 9.01 -1.02 16.40
N LEU A 56 7.99 -1.74 16.89
CA LEU A 56 6.64 -1.70 16.34
C LEU A 56 6.00 -0.31 16.44
N ALA A 57 6.17 0.40 17.56
CA ALA A 57 5.61 1.74 17.71
C ALA A 57 6.14 2.69 16.63
N GLN A 58 7.46 2.63 16.38
CA GLN A 58 8.09 3.41 15.33
C GLN A 58 7.61 2.96 13.94
N THR A 59 7.45 1.64 13.73
CA THR A 59 6.94 1.07 12.47
C THR A 59 5.53 1.56 12.18
N ILE A 60 4.61 1.52 13.14
CA ILE A 60 3.24 2.03 13.01
C ILE A 60 3.24 3.53 12.69
N ARG A 61 4.06 4.33 13.39
CA ARG A 61 4.20 5.76 13.12
C ARG A 61 4.72 6.02 11.70
N ASN A 62 5.72 5.25 11.25
CA ASN A 62 6.26 5.37 9.90
C ASN A 62 5.21 4.99 8.84
N ILE A 63 4.41 3.95 9.08
CA ILE A 63 3.30 3.55 8.20
C ILE A 63 2.28 4.70 8.09
N ARG A 64 1.81 5.24 9.21
CA ARG A 64 0.85 6.38 9.23
C ARG A 64 1.43 7.61 8.53
N GLY A 65 2.68 7.96 8.84
CA GLY A 65 3.38 9.07 8.18
C GLY A 65 3.50 8.86 6.67
N GLY A 66 3.78 7.63 6.22
CA GLY A 66 3.81 7.26 4.81
C GLY A 66 2.43 7.38 4.14
N PHE A 67 1.38 6.89 4.80
CA PHE A 67 0.00 7.04 4.33
C PHE A 67 -0.40 8.50 4.14
N ILE A 68 -0.11 9.37 5.12
CA ILE A 68 -0.39 10.81 5.07
C ILE A 68 0.42 11.48 3.96
N SER A 69 1.72 11.19 3.88
CA SER A 69 2.61 11.78 2.87
C SER A 69 2.16 11.45 1.44
N VAL A 70 1.72 10.21 1.19
CA VAL A 70 1.14 9.83 -0.10
C VAL A 70 -0.19 10.56 -0.32
N ALA A 71 -1.07 10.60 0.69
CA ALA A 71 -2.35 11.29 0.59
C ALA A 71 -2.19 12.77 0.19
N ASP A 72 -1.24 13.49 0.78
CA ASP A 72 -0.95 14.89 0.44
C ASP A 72 -0.54 15.07 -1.04
N ALA A 73 0.24 14.12 -1.58
CA ALA A 73 0.61 14.14 -2.99
C ALA A 73 -0.59 13.86 -3.90
N LEU A 74 -1.48 12.93 -3.50
CA LEU A 74 -2.68 12.59 -4.24
C LEU A 74 -3.74 13.72 -4.21
N VAL A 75 -3.93 14.37 -3.07
CA VAL A 75 -4.84 15.54 -2.95
C VAL A 75 -4.40 16.66 -3.89
N ALA A 76 -3.09 16.93 -3.97
CA ALA A 76 -2.57 17.92 -4.90
C ALA A 76 -2.80 17.52 -6.37
N PHE A 77 -2.69 16.23 -6.71
CA PHE A 77 -2.99 15.71 -8.04
C PHE A 77 -4.48 15.84 -8.38
N ASP A 78 -5.35 15.39 -7.47
CA ASP A 78 -6.81 15.44 -7.62
C ASP A 78 -7.31 16.89 -7.80
N ALA A 79 -6.70 17.85 -7.09
CA ALA A 79 -7.04 19.27 -7.20
C ALA A 79 -6.83 19.85 -8.63
N LYS A 80 -5.97 19.24 -9.45
CA LYS A 80 -5.76 19.65 -10.85
C LYS A 80 -6.85 19.17 -11.80
N ASN A 81 -7.74 18.28 -11.35
CA ASN A 81 -8.83 17.72 -12.14
C ASN A 81 -8.34 17.20 -13.51
N PHE A 82 -7.30 16.37 -13.49
CA PHE A 82 -6.90 15.64 -14.69
C PHE A 82 -8.06 14.75 -15.16
N LYS A 83 -8.25 14.66 -16.48
CA LYS A 83 -9.35 13.91 -17.07
C LYS A 83 -8.81 12.76 -17.91
N ASP A 84 -9.59 11.70 -18.03
CA ASP A 84 -9.35 10.64 -19.00
C ASP A 84 -9.96 10.96 -20.38
N LYS A 85 -9.89 10.00 -21.29
CA LYS A 85 -10.42 10.09 -22.66
C LYS A 85 -11.93 10.30 -22.70
N ASP A 86 -12.65 9.82 -21.69
CA ASP A 86 -14.10 9.89 -21.57
C ASP A 86 -14.55 11.15 -20.79
N ASN A 87 -13.61 12.07 -20.52
CA ASN A 87 -13.78 13.30 -19.73
C ASN A 87 -14.12 13.06 -18.25
N ASN A 88 -13.92 11.86 -17.73
CA ASN A 88 -14.06 11.60 -16.30
C ASN A 88 -12.85 12.17 -15.55
N VAL A 89 -13.11 12.78 -14.40
CA VAL A 89 -12.04 13.29 -13.53
C VAL A 89 -11.36 12.12 -12.83
N LEU A 90 -10.04 12.04 -12.97
CA LEU A 90 -9.20 11.09 -12.26
C LEU A 90 -9.05 11.53 -10.81
N SER A 91 -9.36 10.63 -9.86
CA SER A 91 -9.26 10.91 -8.43
C SER A 91 -8.63 9.74 -7.69
N LEU A 92 -7.34 9.88 -7.38
CA LEU A 92 -6.55 8.86 -6.69
C LEU A 92 -6.75 8.95 -5.17
N GLY A 93 -6.99 10.14 -4.62
CA GLY A 93 -7.15 10.34 -3.19
C GLY A 93 -8.34 9.57 -2.60
N LYS A 94 -9.43 9.46 -3.38
CA LYS A 94 -10.63 8.68 -3.01
C LYS A 94 -10.37 7.18 -2.89
N GLU A 95 -9.45 6.65 -3.70
CA GLU A 95 -9.07 5.24 -3.67
C GLU A 95 -8.02 4.94 -2.59
N TRP A 96 -7.17 5.91 -2.24
CA TRP A 96 -6.15 5.77 -1.20
C TRP A 96 -6.70 5.87 0.22
N SER A 97 -7.62 6.81 0.46
CA SER A 97 -8.18 7.08 1.79
C SER A 97 -8.75 5.84 2.51
N PRO A 98 -9.48 4.93 1.83
CA PRO A 98 -9.95 3.69 2.44
C PRO A 98 -8.84 2.80 2.98
N LEU A 99 -7.65 2.78 2.36
CA LEU A 99 -6.52 1.96 2.83
C LEU A 99 -5.97 2.45 4.18
N ILE A 100 -5.96 3.77 4.39
CA ILE A 100 -5.57 4.37 5.68
C ILE A 100 -6.53 3.92 6.77
N LYS A 101 -7.83 4.01 6.49
CA LYS A 101 -8.87 3.60 7.43
C LYS A 101 -8.78 2.10 7.73
N GLU A 102 -8.57 1.28 6.71
CA GLU A 102 -8.43 -0.17 6.87
C GLU A 102 -7.20 -0.52 7.71
N PHE A 103 -6.09 0.21 7.54
CA PHE A 103 -4.92 0.07 8.41
C PHE A 103 -5.27 0.33 9.88
N ASP A 104 -5.90 1.46 10.19
CA ASP A 104 -6.24 1.81 11.58
C ASP A 104 -7.25 0.83 12.19
N VAL A 105 -8.27 0.41 11.43
CA VAL A 105 -9.25 -0.58 11.88
C VAL A 105 -8.58 -1.94 12.14
N THR A 106 -7.72 -2.39 11.22
CA THR A 106 -6.99 -3.65 11.37
C THR A 106 -6.04 -3.60 12.56
N LEU A 107 -5.36 -2.46 12.75
CA LEU A 107 -4.46 -2.25 13.88
C LEU A 107 -5.21 -2.27 15.22
N GLN A 108 -6.35 -1.58 15.31
CA GLN A 108 -7.18 -1.58 16.52
C GLN A 108 -7.68 -3.00 16.85
N PHE A 109 -8.18 -3.72 15.85
CA PHE A 109 -8.62 -5.09 16.06
C PHE A 109 -7.46 -6.03 16.44
N SER A 110 -6.28 -5.83 15.88
CA SER A 110 -5.08 -6.58 16.26
C SER A 110 -4.67 -6.34 17.72
N LEU A 111 -4.84 -5.11 18.23
CA LEU A 111 -4.59 -4.75 19.62
C LEU A 111 -5.55 -5.47 20.57
N GLU A 112 -6.83 -5.54 20.21
CA GLU A 112 -7.85 -6.28 20.97
C GLU A 112 -7.51 -7.78 21.01
N GLN A 113 -7.17 -8.38 19.86
CA GLN A 113 -6.77 -9.79 19.81
C GLN A 113 -5.51 -10.07 20.65
N ALA A 114 -4.51 -9.20 20.59
CA ALA A 114 -3.29 -9.34 21.38
C ALA A 114 -3.58 -9.23 22.89
N THR A 115 -4.42 -8.27 23.29
CA THR A 115 -4.81 -8.06 24.69
C THR A 115 -5.54 -9.28 25.24
N ASP A 116 -6.53 -9.80 24.51
CA ASP A 116 -7.26 -11.00 24.91
C ASP A 116 -6.33 -12.22 25.02
N ALA A 117 -5.38 -12.35 24.09
CA ALA A 117 -4.41 -13.44 24.11
C ALA A 117 -3.48 -13.32 25.33
N VAL A 118 -3.01 -12.12 25.71
CA VAL A 118 -2.25 -11.89 26.95
C VAL A 118 -3.05 -12.36 28.17
N VAL A 119 -4.32 -11.97 28.27
CA VAL A 119 -5.18 -12.35 29.39
C VAL A 119 -5.32 -13.87 29.48
N LEU A 120 -5.62 -14.53 28.36
CA LEU A 120 -5.72 -15.98 28.28
C LEU A 120 -4.43 -16.67 28.74
N MET A 121 -3.28 -16.24 28.21
CA MET A 121 -1.99 -16.85 28.51
C MET A 121 -1.57 -16.66 29.97
N LYS A 122 -1.88 -15.50 30.56
CA LYS A 122 -1.65 -15.25 32.00
C LYS A 122 -2.51 -16.13 32.89
N THR A 123 -3.80 -16.24 32.59
CA THR A 123 -4.72 -17.11 33.35
C THR A 123 -4.21 -18.54 33.36
N VAL A 124 -3.73 -19.04 32.23
CA VAL A 124 -3.24 -20.43 32.14
C VAL A 124 -1.88 -20.63 32.77
N THR A 125 -0.98 -19.64 32.65
CA THR A 125 0.30 -19.65 33.37
C THR A 125 0.09 -19.72 34.89
N ALA A 126 -0.95 -19.06 35.41
CA ALA A 126 -1.33 -19.13 36.81
C ALA A 126 -1.88 -20.52 37.19
N VAL A 127 -2.79 -21.09 36.38
CA VAL A 127 -3.33 -22.45 36.58
C VAL A 127 -2.22 -23.50 36.57
N LEU A 128 -1.18 -23.33 35.74
CA LEU A 128 -0.04 -24.25 35.64
C LEU A 128 1.01 -24.11 36.76
N GLY A 129 0.84 -23.18 37.71
CA GLY A 129 1.85 -22.85 38.72
C GLY A 129 1.95 -23.81 39.91
N ASP A 130 0.83 -24.33 40.39
CA ASP A 130 0.73 -25.02 41.69
C ASP A 130 0.01 -26.38 41.59
N VAL A 131 0.22 -27.12 40.50
CA VAL A 131 -0.52 -28.36 40.23
C VAL A 131 0.24 -29.60 40.69
N THR A 132 -0.42 -30.46 41.46
CA THR A 132 0.07 -31.76 41.91
C THR A 132 -0.60 -32.92 41.16
N GLU A 133 -0.10 -34.14 41.33
CA GLU A 133 -0.73 -35.34 40.72
C GLU A 133 -2.16 -35.57 41.22
N ALA A 134 -2.51 -35.08 42.42
CA ALA A 134 -3.85 -35.20 43.00
C ALA A 134 -4.89 -34.35 42.26
N ASP A 135 -4.45 -33.29 41.58
CA ASP A 135 -5.31 -32.35 40.85
C ASP A 135 -5.62 -32.82 39.42
N GLY A 136 -5.23 -34.06 39.08
CA GLY A 136 -5.16 -34.54 37.71
C GLY A 136 -6.45 -34.40 36.90
N LYS A 137 -7.62 -34.59 37.54
CA LYS A 137 -8.92 -34.50 36.87
C LYS A 137 -9.32 -33.05 36.59
N ASP A 138 -9.11 -32.16 37.55
CA ASP A 138 -9.46 -30.74 37.44
C ASP A 138 -8.48 -30.04 36.48
N LEU A 139 -7.19 -30.38 36.55
CA LEU A 139 -6.18 -29.94 35.58
C LEU A 139 -6.52 -30.39 34.16
N ALA A 140 -6.96 -31.63 33.95
CA ALA A 140 -7.35 -32.11 32.63
C ALA A 140 -8.57 -31.36 32.08
N LEU A 141 -9.52 -30.99 32.94
CA LEU A 141 -10.69 -30.21 32.54
C LEU A 141 -10.32 -28.77 32.18
N GLU A 142 -9.53 -28.10 33.03
CA GLU A 142 -9.01 -26.74 32.78
C GLU A 142 -8.15 -26.68 31.51
N LEU A 143 -7.25 -27.65 31.32
CA LEU A 143 -6.44 -27.75 30.10
C LEU A 143 -7.32 -27.93 28.85
N ASN A 144 -8.33 -28.79 28.89
CA ASN A 144 -9.25 -28.96 27.76
C ASN A 144 -10.03 -27.68 27.43
N GLN A 145 -10.45 -26.92 28.44
CA GLN A 145 -11.11 -25.63 28.24
C GLN A 145 -10.14 -24.61 27.64
N PHE A 146 -8.91 -24.57 28.15
CA PHE A 146 -7.85 -23.73 27.63
C PHE A 146 -7.54 -24.06 26.16
N MET A 147 -7.41 -25.34 25.80
CA MET A 147 -7.15 -25.76 24.41
C MET A 147 -8.19 -25.21 23.44
N LYS A 148 -9.48 -25.22 23.82
CA LYS A 148 -10.55 -24.64 23.00
C LYS A 148 -10.37 -23.13 22.81
N GLN A 149 -10.00 -22.41 23.88
CA GLN A 149 -9.75 -20.97 23.83
C GLN A 149 -8.49 -20.64 23.02
N LEU A 150 -7.46 -21.48 23.14
CA LEU A 150 -6.20 -21.36 22.40
C LEU A 150 -6.43 -21.53 20.89
N GLY A 151 -7.21 -22.53 20.47
CA GLY A 151 -7.57 -22.72 19.07
C GLY A 151 -8.35 -21.53 18.49
N ALA A 152 -9.21 -20.87 19.28
CA ALA A 152 -9.87 -19.64 18.86
C ALA A 152 -8.87 -18.48 18.67
N LYS A 153 -7.86 -18.37 19.54
CA LYS A 153 -6.79 -17.35 19.42
C LYS A 153 -5.82 -17.67 18.28
N GLU A 154 -5.58 -18.94 17.97
CA GLU A 154 -4.84 -19.34 16.78
C GLU A 154 -5.51 -18.82 15.51
N ALA A 155 -6.83 -19.04 15.39
CA ALA A 155 -7.63 -18.57 14.27
C ALA A 155 -7.61 -17.04 14.17
N GLY A 156 -7.74 -16.33 15.31
CA GLY A 156 -7.62 -14.87 15.36
C GLY A 156 -6.26 -14.36 14.90
N ALA A 157 -5.16 -15.01 15.32
CA ALA A 157 -3.80 -14.65 14.88
C ALA A 157 -3.61 -14.88 13.37
N LEU A 158 -4.16 -15.98 12.83
CA LEU A 158 -4.14 -16.25 11.40
C LEU A 158 -4.97 -15.21 10.61
N GLU A 159 -6.13 -14.83 11.14
CA GLU A 159 -6.95 -13.76 10.57
C GLU A 159 -6.18 -12.44 10.50
N MET A 160 -5.44 -12.08 11.57
CA MET A 160 -4.67 -10.81 11.60
C MET A 160 -3.55 -10.81 10.58
N LYS A 161 -2.81 -11.92 10.51
CA LYS A 161 -1.80 -12.12 9.47
C LYS A 161 -2.41 -11.93 8.07
N ASN A 162 -3.56 -12.54 7.79
CA ASN A 162 -4.19 -12.47 6.47
C ASN A 162 -4.71 -11.06 6.15
N ARG A 163 -5.30 -10.35 7.12
CA ARG A 163 -5.77 -8.97 6.93
C ARG A 163 -4.64 -8.00 6.62
N PHE A 164 -3.55 -8.05 7.40
CA PHE A 164 -2.38 -7.21 7.12
C PHE A 164 -1.69 -7.58 5.80
N GLN A 165 -1.66 -8.86 5.44
CA GLN A 165 -1.13 -9.30 4.14
C GLN A 165 -1.97 -8.73 2.99
N GLN A 166 -3.30 -8.84 3.07
CA GLN A 166 -4.18 -8.28 2.06
C GLN A 166 -4.01 -6.76 1.94
N LEU A 167 -3.92 -6.05 3.08
CA LEU A 167 -3.67 -4.62 3.07
C LEU A 167 -2.32 -4.27 2.43
N ALA A 168 -1.26 -5.03 2.71
CA ALA A 168 0.04 -4.84 2.06
C ALA A 168 -0.06 -5.01 0.54
N ASP A 169 -0.78 -6.04 0.09
CA ASP A 169 -1.01 -6.34 -1.33
C ASP A 169 -1.84 -5.22 -2.02
N ASP A 170 -2.88 -4.72 -1.35
CA ASP A 170 -3.71 -3.61 -1.85
C ASP A 170 -2.92 -2.29 -1.93
N VAL A 171 -2.06 -2.02 -0.93
CA VAL A 171 -1.16 -0.86 -0.91
C VAL A 171 -0.18 -0.92 -2.08
N ILE A 172 0.48 -2.06 -2.34
CA ILE A 172 1.43 -2.14 -3.46
C ILE A 172 0.71 -2.09 -4.82
N LEU A 173 -0.49 -2.67 -4.93
CA LEU A 173 -1.30 -2.59 -6.15
C LEU A 173 -1.66 -1.14 -6.51
N PHE A 174 -1.77 -0.26 -5.51
CA PHE A 174 -2.01 1.16 -5.74
C PHE A 174 -0.93 1.84 -6.59
N ASN A 175 0.32 1.35 -6.58
CA ASN A 175 1.36 1.87 -7.47
C ASN A 175 0.99 1.76 -8.95
N ALA A 176 0.34 0.66 -9.34
CA ALA A 176 -0.12 0.48 -10.72
C ALA A 176 -1.27 1.45 -11.04
N LYS A 177 -2.13 1.77 -10.06
CA LYS A 177 -3.21 2.74 -10.25
C LYS A 177 -2.68 4.16 -10.50
N ILE A 178 -1.61 4.54 -9.82
CA ILE A 178 -0.90 5.82 -10.07
C ILE A 178 -0.42 5.88 -11.52
N ASP A 179 0.25 4.83 -12.00
CA ASP A 179 0.77 4.79 -13.37
C ASP A 179 -0.35 4.89 -14.40
N VAL A 180 -1.41 4.09 -14.23
CA VAL A 180 -2.58 4.09 -15.12
C VAL A 180 -3.27 5.46 -15.15
N ALA A 181 -3.40 6.15 -14.01
CA ALA A 181 -3.98 7.48 -13.98
C ALA A 181 -3.11 8.52 -14.72
N LEU A 182 -1.79 8.48 -14.53
CA LEU A 182 -0.85 9.35 -15.26
C LEU A 182 -0.90 9.11 -16.77
N GLU A 183 -0.93 7.86 -17.20
CA GLU A 183 -1.04 7.50 -18.62
C GLU A 183 -2.37 7.97 -19.23
N LYS A 184 -3.49 7.81 -18.51
CA LYS A 184 -4.81 8.29 -18.95
C LYS A 184 -4.84 9.81 -19.11
N ALA A 185 -4.26 10.54 -18.15
CA ALA A 185 -4.17 12.00 -18.20
C ALA A 185 -3.32 12.47 -19.39
N GLU A 186 -2.15 11.87 -19.59
CA GLU A 186 -1.25 12.19 -20.71
C GLU A 186 -1.91 11.93 -22.05
N ALA A 187 -2.57 10.77 -22.20
CA ALA A 187 -3.28 10.44 -23.43
C ALA A 187 -4.40 11.43 -23.75
N LYS A 188 -5.12 11.93 -22.72
CA LYS A 188 -6.15 12.95 -22.90
C LYS A 188 -5.57 14.29 -23.33
N ILE A 189 -4.54 14.78 -22.65
CA ILE A 189 -3.89 16.06 -22.97
C ILE A 189 -3.34 16.02 -24.39
N LYS A 190 -2.67 14.93 -24.78
CA LYS A 190 -2.15 14.75 -26.15
C LYS A 190 -3.26 14.80 -27.19
N MET A 191 -4.35 14.06 -26.97
CA MET A 191 -5.50 14.05 -27.88
C MET A 191 -6.13 15.44 -28.04
N ASP A 192 -6.31 16.17 -26.93
CA ASP A 192 -6.87 17.53 -26.95
C ASP A 192 -5.95 18.50 -27.70
N LEU A 193 -4.64 18.39 -27.48
CA LEU A 193 -3.63 19.22 -28.11
C LEU A 193 -3.53 18.98 -29.61
N GLU A 194 -3.59 17.71 -30.05
CA GLU A 194 -3.67 17.35 -31.47
C GLU A 194 -4.94 17.91 -32.13
N SER A 195 -6.09 17.79 -31.45
CA SER A 195 -7.37 18.36 -31.91
C SER A 195 -7.32 19.89 -32.02
N ALA A 196 -6.75 20.57 -31.03
CA ALA A 196 -6.60 22.03 -31.03
C ALA A 196 -5.66 22.51 -32.15
N LYS A 197 -4.54 21.82 -32.36
CA LYS A 197 -3.63 22.12 -33.48
C LYS A 197 -4.28 21.90 -34.85
N ALA A 198 -5.09 20.85 -35.00
CA ALA A 198 -5.83 20.61 -36.24
C ALA A 198 -6.85 21.73 -36.52
N ARG A 199 -7.58 22.19 -35.48
CA ARG A 199 -8.49 23.34 -35.57
C ARG A 199 -7.75 24.63 -35.92
N LEU A 200 -6.61 24.90 -35.28
CA LEU A 200 -5.78 26.06 -35.59
C LEU A 200 -5.34 26.06 -37.06
N SER A 201 -4.81 24.93 -37.55
CA SER A 201 -4.39 24.80 -38.95
C SER A 201 -5.55 24.99 -39.94
N ALA A 202 -6.76 24.56 -39.58
CA ALA A 202 -7.95 24.79 -40.40
C ALA A 202 -8.33 26.28 -40.44
N LEU A 203 -8.32 26.97 -39.30
CA LEU A 203 -8.60 28.40 -39.21
C LEU A 203 -7.55 29.26 -39.92
N GLU A 204 -6.27 28.91 -39.84
CA GLU A 204 -5.20 29.59 -40.57
C GLU A 204 -5.38 29.50 -42.09
N LYS A 205 -5.79 28.32 -42.59
CA LYS A 205 -6.14 28.14 -44.01
C LYS A 205 -7.37 28.95 -44.41
N GLU A 206 -8.36 29.04 -43.54
CA GLU A 206 -9.54 29.87 -43.77
C GLU A 206 -9.18 31.36 -43.83
N LEU A 207 -8.35 31.84 -42.90
CA LEU A 207 -7.85 33.21 -42.88
C LEU A 207 -7.05 33.54 -44.16
N GLU A 208 -6.19 32.63 -44.60
CA GLU A 208 -5.43 32.78 -45.85
C GLU A 208 -6.36 32.87 -47.07
N SER A 209 -7.40 32.04 -47.13
CA SER A 209 -8.43 32.13 -48.17
C SER A 209 -9.16 33.49 -48.15
N TRP A 210 -9.47 34.04 -46.97
CA TRP A 210 -10.07 35.37 -46.87
C TRP A 210 -9.10 36.48 -47.30
N ASN A 211 -7.82 36.39 -46.92
CA ASN A 211 -6.79 37.33 -47.37
C ASN A 211 -6.64 37.31 -48.90
N GLN A 212 -6.66 36.13 -49.52
CA GLN A 212 -6.62 36.00 -50.98
C GLN A 212 -7.85 36.64 -51.65
N LYS A 213 -9.06 36.44 -51.11
CA LYS A 213 -10.29 37.08 -51.64
C LYS A 213 -10.23 38.61 -51.54
N LEU A 214 -9.78 39.13 -50.41
CA LEU A 214 -9.61 40.58 -50.21
C LEU A 214 -8.52 41.16 -51.11
N ASN A 215 -7.40 40.45 -51.33
CA ASN A 215 -6.32 40.88 -52.24
C ASN A 215 -6.70 40.79 -53.73
N VAL A 216 -7.63 39.93 -54.11
CA VAL A 216 -8.18 39.89 -55.48
C VAL A 216 -9.23 40.99 -55.70
N GLY A 217 -9.88 41.46 -54.63
CA GLY A 217 -10.80 42.61 -54.65
C GLY A 217 -10.12 43.98 -54.52
N ALA A 218 -8.97 44.04 -53.86
CA ALA A 218 -8.14 45.23 -53.67
C ALA A 218 -6.78 45.03 -54.38
N GLY A 219 -6.69 45.48 -55.63
CA GLY A 219 -5.39 45.65 -56.27
C GLY A 219 -4.54 46.61 -55.44
N GLU A 220 -3.41 46.09 -54.94
CA GLU A 220 -2.35 46.76 -54.16
C GLU A 220 -2.61 46.86 -52.64
N ILE A 221 -1.59 46.54 -51.79
CA ILE A 221 -1.48 46.66 -50.30
C ILE A 221 -1.80 45.31 -49.56
N ILE A 222 -0.93 44.47 -48.95
CA ILE A 222 0.43 44.54 -48.35
C ILE A 222 1.06 43.13 -48.24
N SER A 223 2.38 43.04 -48.45
CA SER A 223 3.26 41.86 -48.38
C SER A 223 3.94 41.60 -47.01
N ALA A 224 3.24 41.69 -45.87
CA ALA A 224 3.91 41.70 -44.55
C ALA A 224 3.69 40.47 -43.63
N ILE A 225 2.73 39.57 -43.92
CA ILE A 225 2.35 38.51 -42.95
C ILE A 225 2.99 37.14 -43.26
N ALA A 226 3.61 36.96 -44.43
CA ALA A 226 4.09 35.66 -44.90
C ALA A 226 5.36 35.09 -44.21
N VAL A 227 6.04 35.88 -43.37
CA VAL A 227 7.28 35.45 -42.68
C VAL A 227 6.98 35.18 -41.21
N GLY A 228 6.46 34.00 -40.88
CA GLY A 228 6.23 33.67 -39.47
C GLY A 228 5.78 32.26 -39.13
N ALA A 229 5.26 31.46 -40.07
CA ALA A 229 4.66 30.17 -39.70
C ALA A 229 5.69 29.05 -39.35
N ALA A 230 6.95 29.17 -39.77
CA ALA A 230 7.96 28.13 -39.54
C ALA A 230 8.79 28.30 -38.25
N GLU A 231 8.82 29.50 -37.65
CA GLU A 231 9.65 29.79 -36.45
C GLU A 231 8.87 29.76 -35.11
N VAL A 232 7.53 29.72 -35.13
CA VAL A 232 6.69 29.74 -33.91
C VAL A 232 6.90 28.52 -33.02
N ALA A 233 7.30 27.38 -33.59
CA ALA A 233 7.62 26.19 -32.79
C ALA A 233 8.87 26.38 -31.89
N LYS A 234 9.75 27.33 -32.19
CA LYS A 234 10.93 27.68 -31.37
C LYS A 234 10.78 28.99 -30.58
N SER A 235 9.94 29.93 -31.00
CA SER A 235 9.76 31.24 -30.32
C SER A 235 8.67 31.25 -29.23
N LEU A 236 7.88 30.18 -29.08
CA LEU A 236 6.87 30.04 -28.01
C LEU A 236 7.44 30.07 -26.57
N PHE A 237 8.77 30.03 -26.40
CA PHE A 237 9.43 30.20 -25.12
C PHE A 237 9.87 31.65 -24.80
N THR A 238 9.79 32.62 -25.73
CA THR A 238 10.52 33.91 -25.56
C THR A 238 9.86 35.22 -25.99
N LEU A 239 8.59 35.29 -26.45
CA LEU A 239 8.00 36.59 -26.87
C LEU A 239 6.67 36.97 -26.21
N ASP A 240 6.57 38.27 -25.91
CA ASP A 240 5.40 38.96 -25.36
C ASP A 240 4.30 39.14 -26.42
N PHE A 241 3.15 38.56 -26.13
CA PHE A 241 1.94 38.49 -26.95
C PHE A 241 1.38 39.87 -27.34
N ALA A 242 1.69 40.91 -26.57
CA ALA A 242 1.23 42.28 -26.83
C ALA A 242 1.77 42.86 -28.17
N GLY A 243 2.98 42.47 -28.59
CA GLY A 243 3.59 42.97 -29.82
C GLY A 243 2.92 42.44 -31.10
N MET A 244 2.38 41.22 -31.06
CA MET A 244 1.74 40.60 -32.22
C MET A 244 0.35 41.19 -32.51
N MET A 245 -0.37 41.59 -31.47
CA MET A 245 -1.71 42.20 -31.59
C MET A 245 -1.67 43.64 -32.14
N GLY A 246 -0.59 44.38 -31.92
CA GLY A 246 -0.46 45.78 -32.36
C GLY A 246 -0.42 45.98 -33.88
N ALA A 247 0.10 45.01 -34.62
CA ALA A 247 0.19 45.09 -36.09
C ALA A 247 -1.15 44.85 -36.80
N ILE A 248 -2.10 44.16 -36.14
CA ILE A 248 -3.36 43.67 -36.72
C ILE A 248 -4.40 44.80 -36.91
N ASN A 249 -4.35 45.86 -36.11
CA ASN A 249 -5.37 46.92 -36.10
C ASN A 249 -5.28 47.96 -37.23
N SER A 250 -4.27 47.93 -38.09
CA SER A 250 -3.97 49.07 -39.00
C SER A 250 -4.63 49.04 -40.39
N VAL A 251 -5.38 48.00 -40.77
CA VAL A 251 -5.80 47.76 -42.17
C VAL A 251 -7.30 48.03 -42.44
N ALA A 252 -8.04 48.60 -41.51
CA ALA A 252 -9.52 48.57 -41.56
C ALA A 252 -10.26 49.65 -42.38
N ASN A 253 -9.61 50.50 -43.19
CA ASN A 253 -10.32 51.62 -43.84
C ASN A 253 -10.40 51.56 -45.38
N ALA A 254 -11.65 51.44 -45.85
CA ALA A 254 -12.23 51.79 -47.16
C ALA A 254 -12.60 50.64 -48.13
N VAL A 255 -13.84 50.73 -48.62
CA VAL A 255 -14.56 49.90 -49.64
C VAL A 255 -15.41 48.76 -49.08
N SER A 256 -16.61 48.60 -49.67
CA SER A 256 -17.77 47.78 -49.30
C SER A 256 -17.52 46.26 -49.19
N HIS A 257 -16.68 45.84 -48.26
CA HIS A 257 -16.36 44.45 -47.90
C HIS A 257 -16.74 44.13 -46.44
N ASP A 258 -17.71 44.85 -45.88
CA ASP A 258 -18.04 44.84 -44.45
C ASP A 258 -18.36 43.42 -43.91
N ALA A 259 -19.02 42.59 -44.72
CA ALA A 259 -19.30 41.19 -44.38
C ALA A 259 -18.06 40.28 -44.42
N GLU A 260 -17.11 40.53 -45.31
CA GLU A 260 -15.88 39.72 -45.45
C GLU A 260 -14.84 40.12 -44.41
N LEU A 261 -14.72 41.43 -44.13
CA LEU A 261 -13.93 41.96 -43.01
C LEU A 261 -14.43 41.43 -41.67
N LYS A 262 -15.76 41.36 -41.49
CA LYS A 262 -16.36 40.77 -40.29
C LYS A 262 -16.00 39.29 -40.14
N LYS A 263 -16.15 38.47 -41.19
CA LYS A 263 -15.77 37.04 -41.15
C LYS A 263 -14.29 36.82 -40.89
N ARG A 264 -13.43 37.65 -41.49
CA ARG A 264 -11.99 37.65 -41.20
C ARG A 264 -11.73 37.91 -39.71
N SER A 265 -12.35 38.96 -39.16
CA SER A 265 -12.20 39.30 -37.73
C SER A 265 -12.68 38.16 -36.82
N GLU A 266 -13.81 37.52 -37.15
CA GLU A 266 -14.31 36.34 -36.43
C GLU A 266 -13.33 35.15 -36.48
N CYS A 267 -12.69 34.93 -37.63
CA CYS A 267 -11.65 33.92 -37.81
C CYS A 267 -10.40 34.23 -36.98
N GLU A 268 -9.92 35.48 -37.00
CA GLU A 268 -8.77 35.94 -36.18
C GLU A 268 -9.07 35.79 -34.67
N GLN A 269 -10.28 36.13 -34.23
CA GLN A 269 -10.71 35.92 -32.86
C GLN A 269 -10.74 34.43 -32.50
N SER A 270 -11.23 33.57 -33.40
CA SER A 270 -11.24 32.11 -33.20
C SER A 270 -9.83 31.53 -33.11
N ILE A 271 -8.88 32.02 -33.92
CA ILE A 271 -7.45 31.68 -33.82
C ILE A 271 -6.89 32.05 -32.45
N ALA A 272 -7.20 33.25 -31.95
CA ALA A 272 -6.75 33.69 -30.64
C ALA A 272 -7.29 32.78 -29.51
N VAL A 273 -8.56 32.36 -29.60
CA VAL A 273 -9.17 31.42 -28.66
C VAL A 273 -8.48 30.05 -28.70
N VAL A 274 -8.26 29.48 -29.88
CA VAL A 274 -7.59 28.17 -30.02
C VAL A 274 -6.13 28.23 -29.55
N ASN A 275 -5.42 29.33 -29.82
CA ASN A 275 -4.07 29.54 -29.28
C ASN A 275 -4.05 29.61 -27.75
N GLY A 276 -5.06 30.26 -27.15
CA GLY A 276 -5.28 30.25 -25.70
C GLY A 276 -5.46 28.82 -25.16
N GLU A 277 -6.32 28.03 -25.80
CA GLU A 277 -6.55 26.62 -25.44
C GLU A 277 -5.25 25.78 -25.55
N ILE A 278 -4.48 25.93 -26.62
CA ILE A 278 -3.19 25.23 -26.78
C ILE A 278 -2.22 25.60 -25.66
N LYS A 279 -2.13 26.88 -25.30
CA LYS A 279 -1.28 27.35 -24.20
C LYS A 279 -1.69 26.72 -22.86
N GLU A 280 -2.99 26.66 -22.58
CA GLU A 280 -3.50 26.00 -21.38
C GLU A 280 -3.21 24.49 -21.37
N LEU A 281 -3.36 23.81 -22.50
CA LEU A 281 -3.06 22.39 -22.63
C LEU A 281 -1.56 22.10 -22.44
N LEU A 282 -0.67 22.96 -22.97
CA LEU A 282 0.77 22.86 -22.73
C LEU A 282 1.13 23.09 -21.25
N ALA A 283 0.49 24.06 -20.60
CA ALA A 283 0.67 24.26 -19.16
C ALA A 283 0.18 23.05 -18.34
N ARG A 284 -0.94 22.43 -18.73
CA ARG A 284 -1.43 21.19 -18.12
C ARG A 284 -0.48 20.01 -18.33
N ASP A 285 0.16 19.90 -19.49
CA ASP A 285 1.17 18.87 -19.77
C ASP A 285 2.40 19.03 -18.85
N GLN A 286 2.86 20.26 -18.67
CA GLN A 286 3.96 20.58 -17.75
C GLN A 286 3.59 20.31 -16.28
N ASP A 287 2.36 20.64 -15.87
CA ASP A 287 1.84 20.27 -14.56
C ASP A 287 1.86 18.74 -14.39
N LEU A 288 1.40 17.97 -15.39
CA LEU A 288 1.39 16.51 -15.35
C LEU A 288 2.79 15.92 -15.22
N ALA A 289 3.78 16.47 -15.93
CA ALA A 289 5.18 16.08 -15.80
C ALA A 289 5.74 16.32 -14.37
N THR A 290 5.33 17.42 -13.74
CA THR A 290 5.66 17.72 -12.34
C THR A 290 5.05 16.68 -11.39
N PHE A 291 3.76 16.34 -11.59
CA PHE A 291 3.09 15.31 -10.79
C PHE A 291 3.67 13.92 -11.01
N ARG A 292 4.09 13.56 -12.23
CA ARG A 292 4.77 12.29 -12.51
C ARG A 292 6.01 12.12 -11.65
N THR A 293 6.81 13.17 -11.48
CA THR A 293 7.99 13.16 -10.61
C THR A 293 7.60 13.01 -9.13
N ARG A 294 6.66 13.84 -8.65
CA ARG A 294 6.21 13.81 -7.25
C ARG A 294 5.55 12.47 -6.87
N LEU A 295 4.77 11.89 -7.78
CA LEU A 295 4.12 10.60 -7.57
C LEU A 295 5.12 9.45 -7.68
N ALA A 296 6.20 9.57 -8.44
CA ALA A 296 7.28 8.57 -8.42
C ALA A 296 7.92 8.44 -7.03
N ASP A 297 8.13 9.56 -6.32
CA ASP A 297 8.58 9.51 -4.93
C ASP A 297 7.52 8.93 -3.99
N SER A 298 6.26 9.27 -4.23
CA SER A 298 5.13 8.68 -3.48
C SER A 298 5.08 7.16 -3.64
N LYS A 299 5.36 6.62 -4.84
CA LYS A 299 5.44 5.16 -5.07
C LYS A 299 6.53 4.47 -4.26
N LYS A 300 7.67 5.15 -4.02
CA LYS A 300 8.72 4.63 -3.12
C LYS A 300 8.22 4.59 -1.68
N VAL A 301 7.48 5.63 -1.25
CA VAL A 301 6.83 5.65 0.06
C VAL A 301 5.80 4.53 0.17
N VAL A 302 4.97 4.29 -0.85
CA VAL A 302 4.03 3.16 -0.91
C VAL A 302 4.74 1.82 -0.72
N ALA A 303 5.85 1.59 -1.43
CA ALA A 303 6.64 0.36 -1.27
C ALA A 303 7.23 0.24 0.14
N SER A 304 7.68 1.36 0.73
CA SER A 304 8.16 1.38 2.12
C SER A 304 7.05 1.06 3.12
N VAL A 305 5.84 1.61 2.92
CA VAL A 305 4.67 1.32 3.77
C VAL A 305 4.31 -0.15 3.69
N GLN A 306 4.26 -0.72 2.48
CA GLN A 306 4.02 -2.15 2.27
C GLN A 306 5.05 -3.01 3.00
N ALA A 307 6.35 -2.73 2.84
CA ALA A 307 7.41 -3.46 3.53
C ALA A 307 7.27 -3.39 5.07
N GLN A 308 6.84 -2.25 5.61
CA GLN A 308 6.60 -2.08 7.04
C GLN A 308 5.35 -2.83 7.54
N ILE A 309 4.27 -2.88 6.75
CA ILE A 309 3.10 -3.70 7.06
C ILE A 309 3.48 -5.19 7.10
N LEU A 310 4.37 -5.65 6.21
CA LEU A 310 4.86 -7.03 6.22
C LEU A 310 5.63 -7.40 7.49
N ILE A 311 6.27 -6.44 8.17
CA ILE A 311 6.87 -6.69 9.50
C ILE A 311 5.77 -7.09 10.50
N ILE A 312 4.61 -6.42 10.47
CA ILE A 312 3.46 -6.75 11.33
C ILE A 312 2.89 -8.12 10.95
N VAL A 313 2.85 -8.46 9.66
CA VAL A 313 2.47 -9.82 9.19
C VAL A 313 3.39 -10.88 9.78
N ASP A 314 4.70 -10.66 9.77
CA ASP A 314 5.69 -11.60 10.30
C ASP A 314 5.56 -11.78 11.82
N ILE A 315 5.21 -10.72 12.56
CA ILE A 315 4.89 -10.81 13.99
C ILE A 315 3.68 -11.73 14.21
N TRP A 316 2.56 -11.50 13.51
CA TRP A 316 1.36 -12.32 13.65
C TRP A 316 1.53 -13.76 13.17
N LYS A 317 2.33 -13.98 12.13
CA LYS A 317 2.74 -15.31 11.69
C LYS A 317 3.52 -16.04 12.78
N THR A 318 4.46 -15.36 13.43
CA THR A 318 5.26 -15.94 14.53
C THR A 318 4.35 -16.32 15.70
N ILE A 319 3.49 -15.40 16.14
CA ILE A 319 2.49 -15.65 17.19
C ILE A 319 1.60 -16.86 16.84
N ASN A 320 1.08 -16.92 15.61
CA ASN A 320 0.25 -18.03 15.15
C ASN A 320 1.00 -19.37 15.19
N LEU A 321 2.25 -19.42 14.71
CA LEU A 321 3.07 -20.64 14.73
C LEU A 321 3.37 -21.12 16.14
N ASP A 322 3.63 -20.19 17.06
CA ASP A 322 3.88 -20.50 18.48
C ASP A 322 2.62 -21.05 19.14
N ILE A 323 1.46 -20.41 18.93
CA ILE A 323 0.15 -20.88 19.40
C ILE A 323 -0.18 -22.26 18.83
N HIS A 324 0.04 -22.48 17.53
CA HIS A 324 -0.24 -23.75 16.87
C HIS A 324 0.65 -24.89 17.38
N SER A 325 1.95 -24.63 17.52
CA SER A 325 2.91 -25.62 18.03
C SER A 325 2.55 -26.06 19.44
N LEU A 326 2.09 -25.10 20.24
CA LEU A 326 1.60 -25.32 21.57
C LEU A 326 0.31 -26.13 21.59
N ASP A 327 -0.66 -25.81 20.74
CA ASP A 327 -1.90 -26.58 20.62
C ASP A 327 -1.59 -28.05 20.28
N GLN A 328 -0.75 -28.29 19.30
CA GLN A 328 -0.36 -29.66 18.93
C GLN A 328 0.33 -30.41 20.08
N ALA A 329 1.23 -29.73 20.81
CA ALA A 329 1.99 -30.36 21.89
C ALA A 329 1.10 -30.80 23.06
N LEU A 330 0.02 -30.06 23.34
CA LEU A 330 -0.92 -30.33 24.42
C LEU A 330 -2.05 -31.27 23.98
N SER A 331 -2.66 -31.03 22.82
CA SER A 331 -3.73 -31.87 22.26
C SER A 331 -3.29 -33.33 22.08
N ALA A 332 -2.05 -33.57 21.66
CA ALA A 332 -1.51 -34.92 21.53
C ALA A 332 -1.37 -35.66 22.87
N GLN A 333 -1.26 -34.93 23.98
CA GLN A 333 -1.06 -35.50 25.31
C GLN A 333 -2.32 -35.57 26.14
N LEU A 334 -3.40 -34.90 25.74
CA LEU A 334 -4.70 -34.92 26.41
C LEU A 334 -5.72 -35.85 25.73
N LYS A 335 -5.35 -36.44 24.60
CA LYS A 335 -6.18 -37.41 23.88
C LYS A 335 -6.36 -38.67 24.72
N ASP A 336 -7.61 -39.12 24.87
CA ASP A 336 -8.03 -40.35 25.56
C ASP A 336 -7.94 -40.37 27.10
N ASN A 337 -8.16 -39.21 27.74
CA ASN A 337 -8.29 -39.07 29.21
C ASN A 337 -7.08 -39.65 29.99
N PRO A 338 -5.88 -39.09 29.78
CA PRO A 338 -4.65 -39.69 30.28
C PRO A 338 -4.46 -39.42 31.77
N VAL A 339 -3.85 -40.39 32.44
CA VAL A 339 -3.31 -40.22 33.79
C VAL A 339 -2.27 -39.09 33.76
N ILE A 340 -2.48 -38.04 34.55
CA ILE A 340 -1.51 -36.95 34.69
C ILE A 340 -0.29 -37.50 35.42
N THR A 341 0.76 -37.79 34.64
CA THR A 341 2.03 -38.30 35.16
C THR A 341 2.94 -37.16 35.59
N LYS A 342 3.87 -37.42 36.52
CA LYS A 342 4.99 -36.51 36.83
C LYS A 342 5.73 -35.98 35.61
N PHE A 343 5.83 -36.79 34.55
CA PHE A 343 6.48 -36.42 33.30
C PHE A 343 5.65 -35.43 32.48
N PHE A 344 4.31 -35.56 32.49
CA PHE A 344 3.39 -34.58 31.92
C PHE A 344 3.50 -33.24 32.65
N LEU A 345 3.53 -33.25 33.99
CA LEU A 345 3.72 -32.03 34.80
C LEU A 345 5.03 -31.31 34.45
N LYS A 346 6.14 -32.03 34.23
CA LYS A 346 7.39 -31.42 33.77
C LYS A 346 7.27 -30.77 32.38
N LYS A 347 6.51 -31.36 31.46
CA LYS A 347 6.27 -30.74 30.14
C LYS A 347 5.38 -29.50 30.24
N LEU A 348 4.44 -29.47 31.19
CA LEU A 348 3.66 -28.27 31.48
C LEU A 348 4.53 -27.13 31.99
N VAL A 349 5.61 -27.42 32.75
CA VAL A 349 6.61 -26.40 33.12
C VAL A 349 7.33 -25.83 31.90
N VAL A 350 7.71 -26.68 30.93
CA VAL A 350 8.31 -26.21 29.67
C VAL A 350 7.31 -25.37 28.88
N ALA A 351 6.04 -25.80 28.82
CA ALA A 351 4.97 -25.03 28.19
C ALA A 351 4.79 -23.67 28.89
N LYS A 352 4.83 -23.63 30.24
CA LYS A 352 4.80 -22.40 31.06
C LYS A 352 5.86 -21.38 30.68
N GLU A 353 7.07 -21.81 30.38
CA GLU A 353 8.13 -20.91 29.91
C GLU A 353 7.85 -20.36 28.50
N ILE A 354 7.32 -21.21 27.60
CA ILE A 354 6.87 -20.78 26.26
C ILE A 354 5.71 -19.77 26.38
N TYR A 355 4.76 -20.03 27.29
CA TYR A 355 3.64 -19.13 27.61
C TYR A 355 4.12 -17.77 28.11
N ALA A 356 5.07 -17.76 29.03
CA ALA A 356 5.64 -16.52 29.55
C ALA A 356 6.33 -15.71 28.44
N HIS A 357 7.04 -16.39 27.51
CA HIS A 357 7.67 -15.72 26.37
C HIS A 357 6.64 -15.13 25.39
N LEU A 358 5.62 -15.89 25.01
CA LEU A 358 4.55 -15.42 24.13
C LEU A 358 3.75 -14.28 24.78
N THR A 359 3.50 -14.37 26.09
CA THR A 359 2.87 -13.31 26.87
C THR A 359 3.70 -12.03 26.79
N LEU A 360 5.01 -12.10 27.03
CA LEU A 360 5.91 -10.94 26.93
C LEU A 360 5.88 -10.31 25.53
N LEU A 361 5.91 -11.12 24.47
CA LEU A 361 5.82 -10.61 23.09
C LEU A 361 4.51 -9.88 22.84
N LEU A 362 3.37 -10.45 23.27
CA LEU A 362 2.05 -9.84 23.11
C LEU A 362 1.88 -8.58 23.98
N GLU A 363 2.39 -8.58 25.21
CA GLU A 363 2.40 -7.40 26.08
C GLU A 363 3.21 -6.26 25.47
N THR A 364 4.40 -6.58 24.96
CA THR A 364 5.24 -5.60 24.27
C THR A 364 4.52 -5.08 23.01
N TYR A 365 3.80 -5.95 22.27
CA TYR A 365 2.99 -5.53 21.12
C TYR A 365 1.90 -4.54 21.52
N VAL A 366 1.15 -4.86 22.58
CA VAL A 366 0.09 -4.00 23.14
C VAL A 366 0.65 -2.65 23.57
N GLU A 367 1.75 -2.65 24.33
CA GLU A 367 2.42 -1.43 24.80
C GLU A 367 2.87 -0.55 23.63
N GLN A 368 3.55 -1.13 22.64
CA GLN A 368 4.08 -0.38 21.50
C GLN A 368 2.96 0.15 20.59
N THR A 369 1.88 -0.62 20.41
CA THR A 369 0.71 -0.16 19.65
C THR A 369 0.00 0.99 20.36
N ASN A 370 -0.20 0.90 21.68
CA ASN A 370 -0.78 1.99 22.48
C ASN A 370 0.09 3.24 22.46
N ALA A 371 1.42 3.08 22.55
CA ALA A 371 2.38 4.19 22.45
C ALA A 371 2.35 4.88 21.08
N ALA A 372 1.96 4.17 20.02
CA ALA A 372 1.75 4.76 18.69
C ALA A 372 0.39 5.45 18.54
N ASN A 373 -0.60 5.13 19.38
CA ASN A 373 -1.94 5.73 19.37
C ASN A 373 -2.10 6.93 20.33
N SER A 374 -1.20 7.10 21.29
CA SER A 374 -1.30 8.13 22.34
C SER A 374 -0.70 9.51 21.93
N GLN A 375 -0.28 9.64 20.68
CA GLN A 375 0.31 10.85 20.08
C GLN A 375 -0.37 11.09 18.75
#